data_AF-A0AAQ4EV19-F1
#
_entry.id   AF-A0AAQ4EV19-F1
#
_cell.length_a   1.000
_cell.length_b   1.000
_cell.length_c   1.000
_cell.angle_alpha   90.00
_cell.angle_beta   90.00
_cell.angle_gamma   90.00
#
_symmetry.space_group_name_H-M   'P 1'
#
loop_
_entity.id
_entity.type
_entity.pdbx_description
1 polymer ?
#
loop_
_entity_poly.entity_id
_entity_poly.type
_entity_poly.pdbx_seq_one_letter_code
_entity_poly.pdbx_strand_id
1 'polypeptide(L)'
;MITAHANASFFFSVCRLLSVSAYGAAVPAASVAAMASTANGPVQGPGSEDTETKISRLPQSEVTTEQDSCAVTWGFTLDQLYKMATAFFKEHEGKAFHISYEDKVNLVAYTMQVTHGKYNAEKSRPVGYLDVVGRDRRQAWISLGDTDREAAMKKFIELLNLKCPLFRPFVEAHKADMEEKERKRRLEEEERRREEEEERERQRLQEEVCRQEQERLKQLEQKRLIQEALNRQTYHQFKAYAEQQFPGNTEQQGVLIRQLQEQHYHQYMQQVLSQQQQQQQQKAQGMADGGDAAEGTLPEPEQPTANGDGDMADKGSKEESSGDDESTEECGQALPAMATASMWTRKDIKEFKEGIRKEGSNGILKVGHGEVVTVRVPTHPNGNCLFWEFATDNYDLGFGMYFEWTTEPGNQMSVHVSESEEDDDDEEEDRSAESGDVEKGSHGEPRGSGNQSSMSMVIPVFRRDCHEEVYAGSHLYPGQGVYLLKFDNSYSLWRSKTLYYRVYYTR
;
A
#
# COMPACT_ATOMS: atom_id res chain seq x y z
N MET A 1 -28.71 -42.25 0.91
CA MET A 1 -28.04 -42.32 2.21
C MET A 1 -26.68 -41.67 2.04
N ILE A 2 -26.44 -40.57 2.78
CA ILE A 2 -25.13 -40.17 3.37
C ILE A 2 -24.14 -39.53 2.37
N THR A 3 -24.11 -38.19 2.22
CA THR A 3 -23.21 -37.17 2.87
C THR A 3 -21.74 -37.25 2.42
N ALA A 4 -20.95 -36.19 2.19
CA ALA A 4 -21.04 -34.75 2.48
C ALA A 4 -19.85 -33.97 1.84
N HIS A 5 -20.08 -32.67 1.58
CA HIS A 5 -19.21 -31.48 1.78
C HIS A 5 -17.85 -31.27 1.05
N ALA A 6 -17.81 -30.20 0.22
CA ALA A 6 -17.19 -28.89 0.50
C ALA A 6 -16.10 -28.34 -0.45
N ASN A 7 -16.22 -27.01 -0.68
CA ASN A 7 -15.24 -25.96 -1.04
C ASN A 7 -15.07 -25.51 -2.51
N ALA A 8 -15.89 -24.49 -2.86
CA ALA A 8 -15.51 -23.10 -3.16
C ALA A 8 -14.44 -22.74 -4.23
N SER A 9 -14.98 -22.19 -5.32
CA SER A 9 -14.73 -20.84 -5.88
C SER A 9 -13.50 -20.51 -6.75
N PHE A 10 -13.85 -19.71 -7.77
CA PHE A 10 -13.14 -18.58 -8.41
C PHE A 10 -12.48 -18.77 -9.80
N PHE A 11 -13.01 -17.92 -10.71
CA PHE A 11 -12.40 -17.23 -11.86
C PHE A 11 -12.77 -17.60 -13.32
N PHE A 12 -13.25 -16.54 -13.99
CA PHE A 12 -13.39 -16.23 -15.42
C PHE A 12 -14.57 -16.80 -16.23
N SER A 13 -15.61 -15.97 -16.35
CA SER A 13 -16.53 -15.93 -17.50
C SER A 13 -17.00 -14.50 -17.75
N VAL A 14 -16.35 -13.77 -18.67
CA VAL A 14 -16.97 -12.63 -19.38
C VAL A 14 -16.37 -12.51 -20.79
N CYS A 15 -17.11 -12.98 -21.79
CA CYS A 15 -17.17 -12.35 -23.13
C CYS A 15 -18.56 -12.68 -23.68
N ARG A 16 -19.50 -11.77 -23.43
CA ARG A 16 -20.91 -11.88 -23.75
C ARG A 16 -21.14 -11.43 -25.20
N LEU A 17 -21.79 -12.30 -25.97
CA LEU A 17 -22.62 -11.96 -27.12
C LEU A 17 -23.55 -10.79 -26.80
N LEU A 18 -23.65 -9.80 -27.68
CA LEU A 18 -24.92 -9.15 -28.01
C LEU A 18 -24.91 -8.68 -29.46
N SER A 19 -25.88 -9.19 -30.21
CA SER A 19 -26.32 -8.73 -31.53
C SER A 19 -27.82 -8.41 -31.42
N VAL A 20 -28.25 -7.45 -32.24
CA VAL A 20 -29.63 -7.09 -32.65
C VAL A 20 -30.38 -6.00 -31.85
N SER A 21 -30.29 -4.77 -32.41
CA SER A 21 -31.34 -3.91 -33.00
C SER A 21 -32.59 -3.47 -32.22
N ALA A 22 -32.85 -2.15 -32.18
CA ALA A 22 -34.08 -1.50 -32.70
C ALA A 22 -34.08 0.05 -32.55
N TYR A 23 -34.44 0.75 -33.65
CA TYR A 23 -35.24 2.00 -33.83
C TYR A 23 -35.21 3.09 -32.72
N GLY A 24 -35.08 4.41 -32.94
CA GLY A 24 -35.40 5.29 -34.07
C GLY A 24 -36.38 6.40 -33.60
N ALA A 25 -35.92 7.65 -33.43
CA ALA A 25 -36.71 8.92 -33.39
C ALA A 25 -35.73 10.11 -33.27
N ALA A 26 -35.45 10.88 -34.33
CA ALA A 26 -36.17 12.08 -34.80
C ALA A 26 -36.15 13.28 -33.80
N VAL A 27 -35.32 14.29 -34.09
CA VAL A 27 -35.40 15.65 -33.52
C VAL A 27 -35.36 16.64 -34.69
N PRO A 28 -36.32 17.59 -34.81
CA PRO A 28 -36.29 18.59 -35.86
C PRO A 28 -35.57 19.87 -35.42
N ALA A 29 -35.00 20.54 -36.42
CA ALA A 29 -34.41 21.86 -36.35
C ALA A 29 -35.45 22.97 -36.07
N ALA A 30 -35.01 24.01 -35.35
CA ALA A 30 -35.63 25.34 -35.42
C ALA A 30 -34.53 26.41 -35.34
N SER A 31 -34.76 27.46 -36.11
CA SER A 31 -33.87 28.54 -36.50
C SER A 31 -34.37 29.86 -35.89
N VAL A 32 -33.50 30.88 -35.98
CA VAL A 32 -33.78 32.33 -36.09
C VAL A 32 -33.69 33.21 -34.82
N ALA A 33 -33.05 34.37 -35.07
CA ALA A 33 -33.02 35.66 -34.36
C ALA A 33 -32.10 35.75 -33.13
N ALA A 34 -30.94 36.42 -33.14
CA ALA A 34 -30.58 37.76 -33.62
C ALA A 34 -31.45 38.88 -33.03
N MET A 35 -30.94 39.58 -32.01
CA MET A 35 -31.01 41.05 -31.89
C MET A 35 -29.84 41.56 -31.05
N ALA A 36 -29.03 42.41 -31.70
CA ALA A 36 -28.07 43.31 -31.12
C ALA A 36 -28.80 44.52 -30.49
N SER A 37 -28.20 45.16 -29.49
CA SER A 37 -27.75 46.56 -29.65
C SER A 37 -27.32 47.22 -28.33
N THR A 38 -26.18 47.92 -28.46
CA THR A 38 -25.84 49.25 -27.92
C THR A 38 -25.70 49.40 -26.41
N ALA A 39 -24.48 49.61 -25.88
CA ALA A 39 -23.61 50.80 -26.01
C ALA A 39 -24.11 52.02 -25.21
N ASN A 40 -23.33 52.42 -24.20
CA ASN A 40 -22.77 53.78 -24.05
C ASN A 40 -22.04 53.91 -22.69
N GLY A 41 -20.77 54.34 -22.74
CA GLY A 41 -20.06 54.93 -21.58
C GLY A 41 -20.49 56.40 -21.39
N PRO A 42 -19.59 57.35 -21.05
CA PRO A 42 -18.32 57.25 -20.31
C PRO A 42 -18.19 58.42 -19.26
N VAL A 43 -16.96 58.71 -18.78
CA VAL A 43 -16.41 60.07 -18.49
C VAL A 43 -16.14 60.51 -17.02
N GLN A 44 -14.83 60.54 -16.72
CA GLN A 44 -13.98 61.57 -16.05
C GLN A 44 -14.02 61.88 -14.52
N GLY A 45 -12.79 61.93 -13.95
CA GLY A 45 -12.41 62.59 -12.67
C GLY A 45 -12.30 64.12 -12.80
N PRO A 46 -11.67 64.89 -11.87
CA PRO A 46 -10.22 64.80 -11.53
C PRO A 46 -9.77 65.26 -10.09
N GLY A 47 -8.44 65.24 -9.81
CA GLY A 47 -7.71 66.06 -8.80
C GLY A 47 -7.12 65.30 -7.58
N SER A 48 -5.82 64.98 -7.50
CA SER A 48 -4.65 65.75 -6.95
C SER A 48 -4.76 66.08 -5.45
N GLU A 49 -3.80 65.92 -4.54
CA GLU A 49 -2.41 65.46 -4.41
C GLU A 49 -2.21 65.30 -2.87
N ASP A 50 -1.41 64.34 -2.40
CA ASP A 50 -0.46 64.57 -1.29
C ASP A 50 0.44 63.34 -1.04
N THR A 51 1.65 63.66 -0.61
CA THR A 51 2.92 62.93 -0.59
C THR A 51 3.09 61.89 0.54
N GLU A 52 3.78 60.78 0.28
CA GLU A 52 5.02 60.35 0.99
C GLU A 52 5.50 58.91 0.62
N THR A 53 6.62 58.88 -0.10
CA THR A 53 7.83 58.04 0.05
C THR A 53 7.75 56.58 0.54
N LYS A 54 7.73 55.65 -0.43
CA LYS A 54 8.79 54.64 -0.76
C LYS A 54 9.48 53.91 0.41
N ILE A 55 9.26 52.59 0.52
CA ILE A 55 10.28 51.54 0.30
C ILE A 55 9.57 50.25 -0.15
N SER A 56 10.02 49.78 -1.31
CA SER A 56 9.61 48.63 -2.09
C SER A 56 9.85 47.28 -1.42
N ARG A 57 8.80 46.48 -1.24
CA ARG A 57 8.90 45.01 -1.22
C ARG A 57 8.59 44.52 -2.63
N LEU A 58 9.62 43.99 -3.30
CA LEU A 58 9.49 43.16 -4.49
C LEU A 58 8.65 41.91 -4.13
N PRO A 59 7.62 41.53 -4.90
CA PRO A 59 7.10 40.18 -4.82
C PRO A 59 8.13 39.25 -5.47
N GLN A 60 8.56 38.25 -4.72
CA GLN A 60 9.41 37.16 -5.19
C GLN A 60 8.72 36.42 -6.32
N SER A 61 9.53 36.04 -7.31
CA SER A 61 9.22 35.24 -8.49
C SER A 61 8.26 34.09 -8.21
N GLU A 62 7.05 34.18 -8.78
CA GLU A 62 6.15 33.06 -8.99
C GLU A 62 6.80 32.11 -10.01
N VAL A 63 7.31 30.98 -9.51
CA VAL A 63 7.59 29.79 -10.31
C VAL A 63 6.47 28.80 -9.97
N THR A 64 5.28 28.98 -10.55
CA THR A 64 4.15 28.05 -10.37
C THR A 64 3.37 27.76 -11.66
N THR A 65 3.74 28.34 -12.80
CA THR A 65 2.91 28.29 -14.02
C THR A 65 3.00 26.99 -14.83
N GLU A 66 3.91 26.07 -14.55
CA GLU A 66 4.13 24.89 -15.41
C GLU A 66 3.60 23.55 -14.86
N GLN A 67 3.58 23.36 -13.54
CA GLN A 67 2.95 22.17 -12.94
C GLN A 67 1.43 22.17 -13.19
N ASP A 68 0.80 23.35 -13.22
CA ASP A 68 -0.62 23.54 -13.52
C ASP A 68 -0.99 23.14 -14.97
N SER A 69 -0.06 23.30 -15.93
CA SER A 69 -0.35 23.02 -17.35
C SER A 69 -0.58 21.52 -17.62
N CYS A 70 0.18 20.65 -16.97
CA CYS A 70 0.06 19.20 -17.12
C CYS A 70 -1.25 18.68 -16.49
N ALA A 71 -1.56 19.15 -15.28
CA ALA A 71 -2.79 18.81 -14.57
C ALA A 71 -4.05 19.25 -15.33
N VAL A 72 -4.02 20.44 -15.94
CA VAL A 72 -5.12 20.95 -16.78
C VAL A 72 -5.27 20.12 -18.05
N THR A 73 -4.18 19.73 -18.69
CA THR A 73 -4.22 19.04 -20.01
C THR A 73 -4.57 17.56 -19.90
N TRP A 74 -4.08 16.89 -18.86
CA TRP A 74 -4.16 15.43 -18.71
C TRP A 74 -5.05 14.98 -17.55
N GLY A 75 -5.40 15.87 -16.62
CA GLY A 75 -6.17 15.54 -15.42
C GLY A 75 -5.36 14.84 -14.32
N PHE A 76 -4.04 14.79 -14.44
CA PHE A 76 -3.13 14.16 -13.48
C PHE A 76 -1.93 15.06 -13.22
N THR A 77 -1.34 14.96 -12.03
CA THR A 77 -0.06 15.64 -11.77
C THR A 77 1.05 15.06 -12.64
N LEU A 78 2.13 15.81 -12.86
CA LEU A 78 3.23 15.38 -13.71
C LEU A 78 3.83 14.04 -13.25
N ASP A 79 4.04 13.85 -11.94
CA ASP A 79 4.51 12.58 -11.38
C ASP A 79 3.54 11.41 -11.60
N GLN A 80 2.24 11.63 -11.43
CA GLN A 80 1.22 10.60 -11.68
C GLN A 80 1.21 10.20 -13.15
N LEU A 81 1.22 11.19 -14.05
CA LEU A 81 1.23 10.95 -15.48
C LEU A 81 2.53 10.26 -15.93
N TYR A 82 3.68 10.64 -15.37
CA TYR A 82 4.96 9.99 -15.65
C TYR A 82 4.99 8.52 -15.20
N LYS A 83 4.43 8.22 -14.01
CA LYS A 83 4.28 6.83 -13.54
C LYS A 83 3.37 6.01 -14.46
N MET A 84 2.25 6.59 -14.90
CA MET A 84 1.37 5.94 -15.87
C MET A 84 2.06 5.73 -17.23
N ALA A 85 2.82 6.73 -17.70
CA ALA A 85 3.56 6.68 -18.96
C ALA A 85 4.64 5.58 -18.95
N THR A 86 5.44 5.51 -17.89
CA THR A 86 6.49 4.50 -17.74
C THR A 86 5.91 3.08 -17.62
N ALA A 87 4.80 2.90 -16.88
CA ALA A 87 4.09 1.63 -16.81
C ALA A 87 3.52 1.21 -18.17
N PHE A 88 2.80 2.12 -18.84
CA PHE A 88 2.22 1.89 -20.17
C PHE A 88 3.30 1.50 -21.19
N PHE A 89 4.41 2.23 -21.21
CA PHE A 89 5.52 1.94 -22.10
C PHE A 89 6.11 0.55 -21.85
N LYS A 90 6.40 0.18 -20.59
CA LYS A 90 6.95 -1.14 -20.25
C LYS A 90 6.01 -2.30 -20.62
N GLU A 91 4.70 -2.10 -20.48
CA GLU A 91 3.71 -3.16 -20.71
C GLU A 91 3.40 -3.39 -22.19
N HIS A 92 3.30 -2.30 -22.95
CA HIS A 92 2.74 -2.31 -24.31
C HIS A 92 3.81 -2.19 -25.42
N GLU A 93 5.02 -1.74 -25.11
CA GLU A 93 6.12 -1.74 -26.07
C GLU A 93 6.47 -3.18 -26.49
N GLY A 94 6.55 -3.40 -27.80
CA GLY A 94 6.80 -4.72 -28.38
C GLY A 94 5.53 -5.59 -28.55
N LYS A 95 4.38 -5.14 -28.04
CA LYS A 95 3.08 -5.84 -28.16
C LYS A 95 2.07 -5.02 -28.96
N ALA A 96 1.78 -3.80 -28.51
CA ALA A 96 0.75 -2.94 -29.08
C ALA A 96 1.32 -1.87 -30.01
N PHE A 97 2.58 -1.47 -29.80
CA PHE A 97 3.29 -0.54 -30.66
C PHE A 97 4.81 -0.80 -30.63
N HIS A 98 5.49 -0.31 -31.66
CA HIS A 98 6.94 -0.32 -31.77
C HIS A 98 7.43 1.11 -31.99
N ILE A 99 8.51 1.45 -31.30
CA ILE A 99 9.18 2.74 -31.36
C ILE A 99 10.61 2.53 -31.91
N SER A 100 11.19 3.55 -32.55
CA SER A 100 12.52 3.42 -33.15
C SER A 100 13.59 3.19 -32.08
N TYR A 101 14.73 2.59 -32.45
CA TYR A 101 15.85 2.39 -31.53
C TYR A 101 16.34 3.72 -30.92
N GLU A 102 16.48 4.75 -31.75
CA GLU A 102 16.90 6.09 -31.31
C GLU A 102 15.93 6.69 -30.28
N ASP A 103 14.63 6.64 -30.57
CA ASP A 103 13.62 7.13 -29.63
C ASP A 103 13.60 6.31 -28.32
N LYS A 104 13.89 5.00 -28.37
CA LYS A 104 14.05 4.17 -27.15
C LYS A 104 15.22 4.62 -26.31
N VAL A 105 16.36 4.86 -26.94
CA VAL A 105 17.56 5.37 -26.28
C VAL A 105 17.25 6.70 -25.58
N ASN A 106 16.51 7.60 -26.24
CA ASN A 106 16.06 8.86 -25.65
C ASN A 106 15.11 8.66 -24.45
N LEU A 107 14.13 7.75 -24.55
CA LEU A 107 13.25 7.43 -23.43
C LEU A 107 14.02 6.88 -22.22
N VAL A 108 15.01 6.01 -22.45
CA VAL A 108 15.91 5.54 -21.37
C VAL A 108 16.68 6.71 -20.76
N ALA A 109 17.27 7.58 -21.59
CA ALA A 109 18.03 8.74 -21.12
C ALA A 109 17.16 9.66 -20.24
N TYR A 110 15.90 9.92 -20.61
CA TYR A 110 14.99 10.68 -19.76
C TYR A 110 14.69 9.97 -18.44
N THR A 111 14.52 8.64 -18.45
CA THR A 111 14.36 7.88 -17.21
C THR A 111 15.58 8.03 -16.29
N MET A 112 16.81 7.96 -16.83
CA MET A 112 18.04 8.15 -16.04
C MET A 112 18.18 9.58 -15.51
N GLN A 113 17.80 10.59 -16.31
CA GLN A 113 17.77 11.97 -15.84
C GLN A 113 16.75 12.19 -14.71
N VAL A 114 15.60 11.49 -14.75
CA VAL A 114 14.58 11.58 -13.69
C VAL A 114 15.03 10.91 -12.40
N THR A 115 15.73 9.78 -12.49
CA THR A 115 16.16 9.00 -11.32
C THR A 115 17.46 9.51 -10.72
N HIS A 116 18.47 9.78 -11.54
CA HIS A 116 19.83 10.12 -11.10
C HIS A 116 20.22 11.58 -11.35
N GLY A 117 19.42 12.34 -12.11
CA GLY A 117 19.77 13.71 -12.49
C GLY A 117 20.84 13.75 -13.59
N LYS A 118 21.69 14.78 -13.55
CA LYS A 118 22.78 14.97 -14.53
C LYS A 118 23.76 13.79 -14.47
N TYR A 119 24.17 13.31 -15.64
CA TYR A 119 25.22 12.30 -15.75
C TYR A 119 26.50 12.71 -15.00
N ASN A 120 26.98 11.83 -14.12
CA ASN A 120 28.25 11.97 -13.41
C ASN A 120 29.21 10.84 -13.84
N ALA A 121 30.36 11.22 -14.40
CA ALA A 121 31.36 10.27 -14.88
C ALA A 121 32.01 9.46 -13.75
N GLU A 122 32.13 10.01 -12.54
CA GLU A 122 32.79 9.37 -11.40
C GLU A 122 31.98 8.19 -10.85
N LYS A 123 30.64 8.34 -10.85
CA LYS A 123 29.71 7.28 -10.43
C LYS A 123 29.43 6.24 -11.53
N SER A 124 29.97 6.45 -12.74
CA SER A 124 29.61 5.66 -13.91
C SER A 124 30.74 4.73 -14.34
N ARG A 125 30.52 3.41 -14.22
CA ARG A 125 31.46 2.38 -14.71
C ARG A 125 31.79 2.56 -16.19
N PRO A 126 32.99 2.24 -16.69
CA PRO A 126 33.29 2.33 -18.12
C PRO A 126 32.40 1.40 -18.96
N VAL A 127 31.80 1.90 -20.05
CA VAL A 127 31.09 1.05 -21.01
C VAL A 127 32.10 0.14 -21.71
N GLY A 128 31.81 -1.16 -21.78
CA GLY A 128 32.64 -2.12 -22.50
C GLY A 128 32.80 -1.74 -23.97
N TYR A 129 33.97 -2.04 -24.56
CA TYR A 129 34.27 -1.66 -25.94
C TYR A 129 33.24 -2.18 -26.96
N LEU A 130 32.69 -3.39 -26.72
CA LEU A 130 31.69 -4.03 -27.59
C LEU A 130 30.23 -3.69 -27.22
N ASP A 131 30.00 -2.96 -26.12
CA ASP A 131 28.65 -2.57 -25.69
C ASP A 131 28.21 -1.27 -26.39
N VAL A 132 27.83 -1.43 -27.66
CA VAL A 132 27.34 -0.34 -28.51
C VAL A 132 26.05 0.27 -27.92
N VAL A 133 25.16 -0.57 -27.39
CA VAL A 133 23.86 -0.13 -26.86
C VAL A 133 24.02 0.67 -25.58
N GLY A 134 24.85 0.21 -24.64
CA GLY A 134 25.17 0.96 -23.43
C GLY A 134 25.87 2.28 -23.74
N ARG A 135 26.71 2.31 -24.79
CA ARG A 135 27.36 3.54 -25.24
C ARG A 135 26.34 4.56 -25.75
N ASP A 136 25.41 4.14 -26.60
CA ASP A 136 24.37 5.01 -27.14
C ASP A 136 23.47 5.58 -26.03
N ARG A 137 23.07 4.74 -25.07
CA ARG A 137 22.31 5.15 -23.87
C ARG A 137 23.04 6.21 -23.07
N ARG A 138 24.31 5.95 -22.74
CA ARG A 138 25.14 6.87 -21.98
C ARG A 138 25.30 8.19 -22.73
N GLN A 139 25.56 8.13 -24.03
CA GLN A 139 25.74 9.33 -24.84
C GLN A 139 24.46 10.17 -24.89
N ALA A 140 23.30 9.52 -25.01
CA ALA A 140 22.02 10.20 -24.95
C ALA A 140 21.76 10.83 -23.57
N TRP A 141 22.08 10.14 -22.48
CA TRP A 141 21.96 10.72 -21.13
C TRP A 141 22.92 11.90 -20.92
N ILE A 142 24.18 11.79 -21.33
CA ILE A 142 25.15 12.90 -21.32
C ILE A 142 24.60 14.10 -22.09
N SER A 143 23.95 13.88 -23.24
CA SER A 143 23.40 14.95 -24.08
C SER A 143 22.26 15.74 -23.41
N LEU A 144 21.62 15.18 -22.37
CA LEU A 144 20.58 15.89 -21.61
C LEU A 144 21.15 16.99 -20.72
N GLY A 145 22.44 16.94 -20.37
CA GLY A 145 23.11 17.96 -19.58
C GLY A 145 22.38 18.27 -18.26
N ASP A 146 22.16 19.56 -17.99
CA ASP A 146 21.49 20.06 -16.79
C ASP A 146 19.96 20.09 -16.90
N THR A 147 19.36 19.21 -17.73
CA THR A 147 17.89 19.09 -17.80
C THR A 147 17.35 18.70 -16.42
N ASP A 148 16.45 19.50 -15.88
CA ASP A 148 15.82 19.22 -14.59
C ASP A 148 14.86 18.01 -14.65
N ARG A 149 14.55 17.47 -13.48
CA ARG A 149 13.71 16.27 -13.35
C ARG A 149 12.34 16.45 -13.98
N GLU A 150 11.69 17.59 -13.80
CA GLU A 150 10.34 17.84 -14.35
C GLU A 150 10.38 17.96 -15.87
N ALA A 151 11.36 18.67 -16.43
CA ALA A 151 11.54 18.74 -17.87
C ALA A 151 11.83 17.37 -18.49
N ALA A 152 12.62 16.51 -17.83
CA ALA A 152 12.87 15.15 -18.30
C ALA A 152 11.58 14.30 -18.29
N MET A 153 10.74 14.42 -17.26
CA MET A 153 9.42 13.75 -17.23
C MET A 153 8.52 14.24 -18.37
N LYS A 154 8.44 15.56 -18.60
CA LYS A 154 7.65 16.15 -19.69
C LYS A 154 8.11 15.64 -21.05
N LYS A 155 9.42 15.69 -21.33
CA LYS A 155 10.00 15.19 -22.60
C LYS A 155 9.73 13.69 -22.80
N PHE A 156 9.79 12.89 -21.75
CA PHE A 156 9.42 11.47 -21.82
C PHE A 156 7.95 11.29 -22.24
N ILE A 157 7.03 12.00 -21.59
CA ILE A 157 5.59 11.93 -21.84
C ILE A 157 5.27 12.44 -23.26
N GLU A 158 5.87 13.55 -23.68
CA GLU A 158 5.71 14.12 -25.02
C GLU A 158 6.19 13.17 -26.11
N LEU A 159 7.39 12.59 -25.95
CA LEU A 159 7.93 11.63 -26.90
C LEU A 159 7.07 10.36 -26.97
N LEU A 160 6.62 9.84 -25.83
CA LEU A 160 5.73 8.68 -25.78
C LEU A 160 4.39 8.97 -26.46
N ASN A 161 3.77 10.11 -26.15
CA ASN A 161 2.50 10.52 -26.74
C ASN A 161 2.61 10.75 -28.25
N LEU A 162 3.73 11.31 -28.72
CA LEU A 162 4.00 11.52 -30.13
C LEU A 162 4.15 10.19 -30.89
N LYS A 163 4.84 9.22 -30.29
CA LYS A 163 5.17 7.94 -30.94
C LYS A 163 4.09 6.88 -30.74
N CYS A 164 3.23 7.04 -29.74
CA CYS A 164 2.11 6.16 -29.45
C CYS A 164 0.81 6.94 -29.24
N PRO A 165 0.00 7.11 -30.31
CA PRO A 165 -1.29 7.80 -30.22
C PRO A 165 -2.32 7.14 -29.29
N LEU A 166 -2.10 5.87 -28.90
CA LEU A 166 -2.95 5.15 -27.95
C LEU A 166 -2.73 5.57 -26.49
N PHE A 167 -1.62 6.24 -26.19
CA PHE A 167 -1.30 6.65 -24.82
C PHE A 167 -2.33 7.66 -24.29
N ARG A 168 -2.74 8.65 -25.08
CA ARG A 168 -3.73 9.64 -24.65
C ARG A 168 -5.11 9.04 -24.34
N PRO A 169 -5.72 8.23 -25.23
CA PRO A 169 -6.95 7.50 -24.91
C PRO A 169 -6.82 6.60 -23.68
N PHE A 170 -5.65 5.98 -23.45
CA PHE A 170 -5.40 5.17 -22.26
C PHE A 170 -5.48 6.01 -20.98
N VAL A 171 -4.84 7.19 -20.95
CA VAL A 171 -4.88 8.09 -19.79
C VAL A 171 -6.31 8.60 -19.54
N GLU A 172 -7.02 8.99 -20.61
CA GLU A 172 -8.42 9.45 -20.52
C GLU A 172 -9.35 8.35 -19.99
N ALA A 173 -9.19 7.10 -20.44
CA ALA A 173 -9.95 5.97 -19.94
C ALA A 173 -9.64 5.65 -18.47
N HIS A 174 -8.36 5.72 -18.08
CA HIS A 174 -7.96 5.50 -16.69
C HIS A 174 -8.53 6.57 -15.75
N LYS A 175 -8.58 7.83 -16.20
CA LYS A 175 -9.23 8.92 -15.47
C LYS A 175 -10.72 8.63 -15.25
N ALA A 176 -11.44 8.25 -16.31
CA ALA A 176 -12.87 7.95 -16.23
C ALA A 176 -13.18 6.79 -15.27
N ASP A 177 -12.38 5.70 -15.30
CA ASP A 177 -12.52 4.55 -14.39
C ASP A 177 -12.30 4.96 -12.92
N MET A 178 -11.31 5.80 -12.66
CA MET A 178 -11.05 6.32 -11.30
C MET A 178 -12.20 7.20 -10.79
N GLU A 179 -12.72 8.11 -11.61
CA GLU A 179 -13.87 8.96 -11.26
C GLU A 179 -15.14 8.13 -11.03
N GLU A 180 -15.37 7.08 -11.84
CA GLU A 180 -16.51 6.18 -11.66
C GLU A 180 -16.42 5.37 -10.37
N LYS A 181 -15.23 4.83 -10.06
CA LYS A 181 -14.98 4.11 -8.80
C LYS A 181 -15.21 4.99 -7.58
N GLU A 182 -14.76 6.25 -7.64
CA GLU A 182 -14.99 7.20 -6.55
C GLU A 182 -16.48 7.53 -6.40
N ARG A 183 -17.20 7.77 -7.51
CA ARG A 183 -18.65 7.98 -7.49
C ARG A 183 -19.37 6.79 -6.88
N LYS A 184 -18.99 5.56 -7.24
CA LYS A 184 -19.57 4.33 -6.69
C LYS A 184 -19.34 4.22 -5.19
N ARG A 185 -18.12 4.47 -4.71
CA ARG A 185 -17.79 4.45 -3.28
C ARG A 185 -18.63 5.45 -2.48
N ARG A 186 -18.82 6.67 -3.00
CA ARG A 186 -19.66 7.70 -2.35
C ARG A 186 -21.12 7.27 -2.25
N LEU A 187 -21.67 6.64 -3.30
CA LEU A 187 -23.03 6.11 -3.30
C LEU A 187 -23.19 4.94 -2.32
N GLU A 188 -22.25 3.99 -2.30
CA GLU A 188 -22.26 2.86 -1.35
C GLU A 188 -22.15 3.33 0.11
N GLU A 189 -21.35 4.38 0.37
CA GLU A 189 -21.24 4.97 1.71
C GLU A 189 -22.52 5.72 2.12
N GLU A 190 -23.16 6.43 1.19
CA GLU A 190 -24.45 7.10 1.44
C GLU A 190 -25.58 6.10 1.67
N GLU A 191 -25.62 5.01 0.89
CA GLU A 191 -26.57 3.90 1.06
C GLU A 191 -26.39 3.23 2.41
N ARG A 192 -25.15 2.88 2.80
CA ARG A 192 -24.85 2.31 4.12
C ARG A 192 -25.30 3.23 5.26
N ARG A 193 -25.06 4.55 5.12
CA ARG A 193 -25.50 5.52 6.14
C ARG A 193 -27.02 5.58 6.25
N ARG A 194 -27.75 5.48 5.14
CA ARG A 194 -29.22 5.43 5.13
C ARG A 194 -29.73 4.14 5.77
N GLU A 195 -29.13 2.99 5.45
CA GLU A 195 -29.50 1.71 6.06
C GLU A 195 -29.28 1.70 7.57
N GLU A 196 -28.14 2.23 8.04
CA GLU A 196 -27.84 2.37 9.47
C GLU A 196 -28.85 3.30 10.20
N GLU A 197 -29.25 4.39 9.54
CA GLU A 197 -30.26 5.32 10.08
C GLU A 197 -31.65 4.67 10.15
N GLU A 198 -32.08 3.99 9.08
CA GLU A 198 -33.34 3.25 9.06
C GLU A 198 -33.36 2.08 10.05
N GLU A 199 -32.25 1.36 10.23
CA GLU A 199 -32.15 0.29 11.22
C GLU A 199 -32.26 0.85 12.64
N ARG A 200 -31.59 1.98 12.91
CA ARG A 200 -31.68 2.66 14.21
C ARG A 200 -33.11 3.16 14.48
N GLU A 201 -33.80 3.66 13.47
CA GLU A 201 -35.21 4.06 13.60
C GLU A 201 -36.11 2.84 13.87
N ARG A 202 -35.90 1.73 13.14
CA ARG A 202 -36.61 0.46 13.38
C ARG A 202 -36.40 -0.07 14.79
N GLN A 203 -35.17 -0.03 15.31
CA GLN A 203 -34.85 -0.45 16.67
C GLN A 203 -35.57 0.43 17.71
N ARG A 204 -35.55 1.76 17.56
CA ARG A 204 -36.29 2.67 18.45
C ARG A 204 -37.79 2.41 18.45
N LEU A 205 -38.37 2.17 17.29
CA LEU A 205 -39.80 1.87 17.18
C LEU A 205 -40.13 0.51 17.84
N GLN A 206 -39.29 -0.50 17.67
CA GLN A 206 -39.45 -1.80 18.33
C GLN A 206 -39.31 -1.70 19.85
N GLU A 207 -38.33 -0.95 20.35
CA GLU A 207 -38.15 -0.70 21.78
C GLU A 207 -39.36 0.01 22.40
N GLU A 208 -39.91 1.02 21.70
CA GLU A 208 -41.11 1.74 22.13
C GLU A 208 -42.34 0.80 22.19
N VAL A 209 -42.53 -0.05 21.17
CA VAL A 209 -43.61 -1.06 21.16
C VAL A 209 -43.45 -2.05 22.31
N CYS A 210 -42.23 -2.58 22.52
CA CYS A 210 -41.95 -3.50 23.61
C CYS A 210 -42.21 -2.86 24.99
N ARG A 211 -41.86 -1.58 25.17
CA ARG A 211 -42.13 -0.84 26.41
C ARG A 211 -43.63 -0.70 26.66
N GLN A 212 -44.40 -0.30 25.64
CA GLN A 212 -45.85 -0.15 25.74
C GLN A 212 -46.54 -1.48 26.05
N GLU A 213 -46.11 -2.57 25.43
CA GLU A 213 -46.63 -3.91 25.72
C GLU A 213 -46.33 -4.35 27.16
N GLN A 214 -45.11 -4.11 27.64
CA GLN A 214 -44.72 -4.44 29.00
C GLN A 214 -45.51 -3.61 30.04
N GLU A 215 -45.72 -2.32 29.79
CA GLU A 215 -46.58 -1.47 30.62
C GLU A 215 -48.03 -1.99 30.66
N ARG A 216 -48.58 -2.36 29.50
CA ARG A 216 -49.92 -2.95 29.39
C ARG A 216 -50.03 -4.26 30.19
N LEU A 217 -49.03 -5.13 30.09
CA LEU A 217 -49.00 -6.39 30.85
C LEU A 217 -48.95 -6.14 32.36
N LYS A 218 -48.11 -5.21 32.83
CA LYS A 218 -48.05 -4.80 34.24
C LYS A 218 -49.39 -4.26 34.74
N GLN A 219 -50.06 -3.42 33.94
CA GLN A 219 -51.39 -2.90 34.28
C GLN A 219 -52.45 -4.01 34.36
N LEU A 220 -52.43 -4.96 33.42
CA LEU A 220 -53.34 -6.11 33.44
C LEU A 220 -53.11 -7.01 34.65
N GLU A 221 -51.85 -7.26 35.00
CA GLU A 221 -51.49 -8.05 36.18
C GLU A 221 -51.91 -7.36 37.47
N GLN A 222 -51.63 -6.07 37.62
CA GLN A 222 -52.07 -5.28 38.77
C GLN A 222 -53.61 -5.31 38.91
N LYS A 223 -54.33 -5.12 37.81
CA LYS A 223 -55.80 -5.23 37.78
C LYS A 223 -56.27 -6.62 38.25
N ARG A 224 -55.64 -7.69 37.76
CA ARG A 224 -55.96 -9.07 38.15
C ARG A 224 -55.75 -9.29 39.65
N LEU A 225 -54.62 -8.86 40.19
CA LEU A 225 -54.29 -9.02 41.61
C LEU A 225 -55.30 -8.28 42.51
N ILE A 226 -55.68 -7.04 42.16
CA ILE A 226 -56.71 -6.29 42.89
C ILE A 226 -58.06 -7.03 42.84
N GLN A 227 -58.46 -7.49 41.65
CA GLN A 227 -59.70 -8.25 41.50
C GLN A 227 -59.69 -9.52 42.35
N GLU A 228 -58.62 -10.31 42.31
CA GLU A 228 -58.52 -11.55 43.08
C GLU A 228 -58.57 -11.31 44.60
N ALA A 229 -57.82 -10.31 45.09
CA ALA A 229 -57.82 -9.95 46.50
C ALA A 229 -59.21 -9.49 46.97
N LEU A 230 -59.87 -8.64 46.19
CA LEU A 230 -61.21 -8.14 46.49
C LEU A 230 -62.25 -9.25 46.44
N ASN A 231 -62.14 -10.14 45.45
CA ASN A 231 -62.99 -11.31 45.30
C ASN A 231 -62.85 -12.23 46.51
N ARG A 232 -61.62 -12.50 46.98
CA ARG A 232 -61.36 -13.33 48.16
C ARG A 232 -61.99 -12.75 49.42
N GLN A 233 -61.92 -11.42 49.60
CA GLN A 233 -62.49 -10.75 50.77
C GLN A 233 -64.03 -10.81 50.78
N THR A 234 -64.65 -10.67 49.62
CA THR A 234 -66.11 -10.54 49.49
C THR A 234 -66.83 -11.84 49.15
N TYR A 235 -66.09 -12.89 48.79
CA TYR A 235 -66.63 -14.16 48.30
C TYR A 235 -67.70 -14.75 49.21
N HIS A 236 -67.44 -14.84 50.52
CA HIS A 236 -68.39 -15.44 51.47
C HIS A 236 -69.69 -14.65 51.56
N GLN A 237 -69.63 -13.32 51.52
CA GLN A 237 -70.80 -12.44 51.60
C GLN A 237 -71.65 -12.53 50.34
N PHE A 238 -71.01 -12.50 49.17
CA PHE A 238 -71.71 -12.64 47.88
C PHE A 238 -72.26 -14.04 47.67
N LYS A 239 -71.55 -15.08 48.14
CA LYS A 239 -72.02 -16.46 48.09
C LYS A 239 -73.29 -16.66 48.91
N ALA A 240 -73.31 -16.20 50.17
CA ALA A 240 -74.50 -16.30 51.01
C ALA A 240 -75.71 -15.55 50.39
N TYR A 241 -75.48 -14.37 49.81
CA TYR A 241 -76.52 -13.62 49.11
C TYR A 241 -77.02 -14.37 47.86
N ALA A 242 -76.12 -14.94 47.05
CA ALA A 242 -76.48 -15.69 45.86
C ALA A 242 -77.25 -16.97 46.18
N GLU A 243 -76.89 -17.68 47.25
CA GLU A 243 -77.60 -18.86 47.74
C GLU A 243 -79.04 -18.55 48.18
N GLN A 244 -79.28 -17.34 48.73
CA GLN A 244 -80.61 -16.88 49.10
C GLN A 244 -81.48 -16.54 47.88
N GLN A 245 -80.90 -15.93 46.84
CA GLN A 245 -81.65 -15.52 45.64
C GLN A 245 -81.93 -16.69 44.70
N PHE A 246 -81.00 -17.65 44.58
CA PHE A 246 -81.12 -18.80 43.68
C PHE A 246 -80.80 -20.12 44.40
N PRO A 247 -81.67 -20.64 45.28
CA PRO A 247 -81.42 -21.89 45.99
C PRO A 247 -81.25 -23.09 45.03
N GLY A 248 -80.18 -23.86 45.19
CA GLY A 248 -79.94 -25.09 44.43
C GLY A 248 -79.45 -24.93 42.99
N ASN A 249 -79.34 -23.71 42.45
CA ASN A 249 -78.82 -23.45 41.11
C ASN A 249 -77.41 -22.85 41.14
N THR A 250 -76.39 -23.72 41.07
CA THR A 250 -74.98 -23.33 41.19
C THR A 250 -74.48 -22.45 40.04
N GLU A 251 -75.04 -22.59 38.84
CA GLU A 251 -74.62 -21.81 37.67
C GLU A 251 -75.10 -20.36 37.77
N GLN A 252 -76.38 -20.15 38.11
CA GLN A 252 -76.93 -18.80 38.32
C GLN A 252 -76.31 -18.11 39.53
N GLN A 253 -76.03 -18.85 40.62
CA GLN A 253 -75.26 -18.33 41.75
C GLN A 253 -73.87 -17.84 41.31
N GLY A 254 -73.16 -18.61 40.49
CA GLY A 254 -71.83 -18.23 39.97
C GLY A 254 -71.85 -16.97 39.12
N VAL A 255 -72.84 -16.83 38.23
CA VAL A 255 -73.02 -15.63 37.40
C VAL A 255 -73.31 -14.40 38.27
N LEU A 256 -74.22 -14.52 39.25
CA LEU A 256 -74.56 -13.42 40.15
C LEU A 256 -73.36 -13.00 41.01
N ILE A 257 -72.60 -13.94 41.56
CA ILE A 257 -71.38 -13.65 42.33
C ILE A 257 -70.38 -12.87 41.47
N ARG A 258 -70.19 -13.27 40.21
CA ARG A 258 -69.30 -12.58 39.29
C ARG A 258 -69.76 -11.14 39.01
N GLN A 259 -71.05 -10.94 38.78
CA GLN A 259 -71.61 -9.60 38.55
C GLN A 259 -71.45 -8.69 39.77
N LEU A 260 -71.68 -9.21 40.98
CA LEU A 260 -71.50 -8.47 42.23
C LEU A 260 -70.03 -8.13 42.48
N GLN A 261 -69.13 -9.09 42.23
CA GLN A 261 -67.68 -8.86 42.29
C GLN A 261 -67.21 -7.79 41.31
N GLU A 262 -67.73 -7.80 40.08
CA GLU A 262 -67.45 -6.77 39.08
C GLU A 262 -67.94 -5.40 39.54
N GLN A 263 -69.18 -5.27 40.03
CA GLN A 263 -69.70 -4.00 40.55
C GLN A 263 -68.88 -3.49 41.74
N HIS A 264 -68.52 -4.39 42.66
CA HIS A 264 -67.72 -4.06 43.82
C HIS A 264 -66.31 -3.60 43.42
N TYR A 265 -65.70 -4.23 42.42
CA TYR A 265 -64.44 -3.76 41.84
C TYR A 265 -64.55 -2.34 41.28
N HIS A 266 -65.62 -2.03 40.54
CA HIS A 266 -65.81 -0.67 40.02
C HIS A 266 -65.97 0.37 41.13
N GLN A 267 -66.74 0.06 42.17
CA GLN A 267 -66.90 0.96 43.33
C GLN A 267 -65.57 1.18 44.05
N TYR A 268 -64.80 0.11 44.28
CA TYR A 268 -63.49 0.19 44.90
C TYR A 268 -62.52 1.06 44.08
N MET A 269 -62.46 0.84 42.77
CA MET A 269 -61.60 1.63 41.87
C MET A 269 -61.97 3.12 41.88
N GLN A 270 -63.26 3.47 41.93
CA GLN A 270 -63.70 4.86 42.05
C GLN A 270 -63.25 5.50 43.37
N GLN A 271 -63.34 4.75 44.48
CA GLN A 271 -62.90 5.22 45.79
C GLN A 271 -61.39 5.45 45.84
N VAL A 272 -60.60 4.52 45.30
CA VAL A 272 -59.14 4.66 45.21
C VAL A 272 -58.75 5.88 44.38
N LEU A 273 -59.40 6.09 43.23
CA LEU A 273 -59.13 7.25 42.37
C LEU A 273 -59.43 8.57 43.10
N SER A 274 -60.57 8.65 43.80
CA SER A 274 -60.96 9.83 44.60
C SER A 274 -59.96 10.12 45.72
N GLN A 275 -59.51 9.08 46.42
CA GLN A 275 -58.51 9.22 47.49
C GLN A 275 -57.15 9.67 46.96
N GLN A 276 -56.71 9.13 45.83
CA GLN A 276 -55.45 9.52 45.19
C GLN A 276 -55.48 11.00 44.75
N GLN A 277 -56.64 11.48 44.26
CA GLN A 277 -56.82 12.87 43.84
C GLN A 277 -56.77 13.85 45.02
N GLN A 278 -57.36 13.50 46.16
CA GLN A 278 -57.21 14.27 47.41
C GLN A 278 -55.76 14.32 47.88
N GLN A 279 -55.02 13.22 47.78
CA GLN A 279 -53.61 13.15 48.17
C GLN A 279 -52.70 13.98 47.26
N GLN A 280 -52.99 14.03 45.95
CA GLN A 280 -52.28 14.91 45.00
C GLN A 280 -52.55 16.39 45.26
N GLN A 281 -53.78 16.79 45.59
CA GLN A 281 -54.09 18.18 45.95
C GLN A 281 -53.36 18.62 47.23
N GLN A 282 -53.26 17.74 48.23
CA GLN A 282 -52.51 18.02 49.46
C GLN A 282 -50.99 18.10 49.20
N LYS A 283 -50.42 17.25 48.33
CA LYS A 283 -49.00 17.34 47.93
C LYS A 283 -48.69 18.58 47.09
N ALA A 284 -49.58 18.99 46.19
CA ALA A 284 -49.42 20.20 45.38
C ALA A 284 -49.52 21.48 46.23
N GLN A 285 -50.33 21.47 47.29
CA GLN A 285 -50.39 22.56 48.28
C GLN A 285 -49.18 22.58 49.23
N GLY A 286 -48.50 21.44 49.44
CA GLY A 286 -47.30 21.33 50.27
C GLY A 286 -45.97 21.68 49.59
N MET A 287 -45.96 21.96 48.27
CA MET A 287 -44.77 22.38 47.51
C MET A 287 -44.82 23.87 47.09
N ALA A 288 -45.83 24.61 47.52
CA ALA A 288 -46.00 26.03 47.19
C ALA A 288 -45.61 27.00 48.32
N ASP A 289 -45.13 26.51 49.47
CA ASP A 289 -44.68 27.35 50.59
C ASP A 289 -43.33 26.86 51.13
N GLY A 290 -42.28 27.63 50.87
CA GLY A 290 -40.92 27.34 51.37
C GLY A 290 -39.81 27.82 50.43
N GLY A 291 -39.58 29.13 50.39
CA GLY A 291 -38.38 29.72 49.83
C GLY A 291 -37.26 29.86 50.87
N ASP A 292 -36.05 29.50 50.43
CA ASP A 292 -34.72 30.03 50.79
C ASP A 292 -33.98 29.65 52.11
N ALA A 293 -32.65 29.54 51.92
CA ALA A 293 -31.51 29.59 52.86
C ALA A 293 -31.09 28.39 53.76
N ALA A 294 -29.98 27.77 53.32
CA ALA A 294 -28.68 27.63 54.01
C ALA A 294 -28.44 26.64 55.19
N GLU A 295 -27.41 25.81 54.95
CA GLU A 295 -26.27 25.46 55.83
C GLU A 295 -26.40 24.37 56.93
N GLY A 296 -25.46 23.40 56.91
CA GLY A 296 -24.97 22.77 58.14
C GLY A 296 -24.65 21.26 58.18
N THR A 297 -23.44 20.85 57.74
CA THR A 297 -22.40 20.25 58.63
C THR A 297 -22.40 18.73 59.04
N LEU A 298 -21.36 18.03 58.51
CA LEU A 298 -20.43 17.00 59.09
C LEU A 298 -20.87 15.53 59.34
N PRO A 299 -19.95 14.54 59.53
CA PRO A 299 -18.46 14.56 59.43
C PRO A 299 -17.81 13.39 58.62
N GLU A 300 -16.54 13.62 58.28
CA GLU A 300 -15.48 12.63 57.98
C GLU A 300 -14.83 12.16 59.31
N PRO A 301 -14.09 11.03 59.34
CA PRO A 301 -12.82 11.11 60.05
C PRO A 301 -11.65 10.40 59.33
N GLU A 302 -10.61 11.21 59.09
CA GLU A 302 -9.20 11.10 59.52
C GLU A 302 -8.34 9.84 59.31
N GLN A 303 -7.13 10.16 58.82
CA GLN A 303 -5.87 9.42 58.70
C GLN A 303 -5.27 8.99 60.07
N PRO A 304 -4.11 8.28 60.13
CA PRO A 304 -2.83 9.00 60.20
C PRO A 304 -1.60 8.27 59.57
N THR A 305 -0.79 8.97 58.76
CA THR A 305 0.56 9.54 59.01
C THR A 305 1.77 8.57 58.98
N ALA A 306 2.82 8.94 58.23
CA ALA A 306 4.13 9.38 58.75
C ALA A 306 5.29 9.22 57.72
N ASN A 307 5.75 10.36 57.21
CA ASN A 307 7.13 10.88 57.10
C ASN A 307 8.31 9.96 56.73
N GLY A 308 9.21 10.49 55.87
CA GLY A 308 10.64 10.25 55.99
C GLY A 308 11.49 10.56 54.75
N ASP A 309 12.20 11.69 54.81
CA ASP A 309 13.29 12.17 53.94
C ASP A 309 14.36 11.15 53.53
N GLY A 310 15.14 11.49 52.48
CA GLY A 310 16.57 11.16 52.47
C GLY A 310 17.24 10.89 51.12
N ASP A 311 17.73 11.96 50.49
CA ASP A 311 19.08 12.20 49.96
C ASP A 311 19.97 11.08 49.30
N MET A 312 20.62 11.52 48.21
CA MET A 312 21.98 11.21 47.70
C MET A 312 22.53 9.77 47.54
N ALA A 313 23.06 9.51 46.33
CA ALA A 313 24.49 9.22 46.04
C ALA A 313 24.78 8.02 45.09
N ASP A 314 25.55 8.34 44.04
CA ASP A 314 26.84 7.72 43.68
C ASP A 314 26.92 6.48 42.75
N LYS A 315 27.97 6.55 41.91
CA LYS A 315 28.63 5.57 41.02
C LYS A 315 27.87 5.08 39.77
N GLY A 316 28.33 5.29 38.54
CA GLY A 316 29.68 5.62 38.04
C GLY A 316 30.44 4.35 37.64
N SER A 317 30.56 4.12 36.33
CA SER A 317 31.74 3.52 35.69
C SER A 317 31.60 3.54 34.16
N LYS A 318 32.38 4.44 33.52
CA LYS A 318 32.96 4.24 32.18
C LYS A 318 33.96 3.08 32.24
N GLU A 319 34.15 2.37 31.14
CA GLU A 319 35.41 2.42 30.38
C GLU A 319 35.38 1.53 29.13
N GLU A 320 36.05 2.06 28.11
CA GLU A 320 36.38 1.52 26.79
C GLU A 320 37.62 0.62 26.86
N SER A 321 37.85 -0.20 25.83
CA SER A 321 39.18 -0.67 25.35
C SER A 321 38.93 -1.55 24.10
N SER A 322 39.24 -1.15 22.85
CA SER A 322 40.51 -0.84 22.17
C SER A 322 41.33 -2.07 21.72
N GLY A 323 41.58 -2.16 20.41
CA GLY A 323 42.96 -2.33 19.88
C GLY A 323 43.36 -3.67 19.27
N ASP A 324 43.64 -3.60 17.96
CA ASP A 324 44.81 -4.13 17.23
C ASP A 324 44.88 -5.64 16.93
N ASP A 325 44.81 -6.05 15.65
CA ASP A 325 45.85 -6.05 14.59
C ASP A 325 46.95 -7.09 14.83
N GLU A 326 47.12 -8.00 13.86
CA GLU A 326 48.42 -8.52 13.43
C GLU A 326 48.23 -9.34 12.14
N SER A 327 48.97 -8.89 11.14
CA SER A 327 49.05 -9.37 9.77
C SER A 327 50.10 -10.48 9.64
N THR A 328 49.91 -11.43 8.71
CA THR A 328 50.95 -12.42 8.42
C THR A 328 51.09 -12.66 6.92
N GLU A 329 52.14 -12.03 6.38
CA GLU A 329 53.09 -12.46 5.33
C GLU A 329 52.63 -13.37 4.18
N GLU A 330 52.73 -12.78 2.99
CA GLU A 330 52.50 -13.25 1.63
C GLU A 330 53.60 -14.25 1.15
N CYS A 331 53.19 -15.39 0.57
CA CYS A 331 54.08 -16.26 -0.21
C CYS A 331 53.56 -16.36 -1.64
N GLY A 332 54.29 -15.77 -2.59
CA GLY A 332 53.96 -15.77 -4.01
C GLY A 332 53.94 -17.18 -4.61
N GLN A 333 52.75 -17.76 -4.72
CA GLN A 333 52.50 -18.99 -5.47
C GLN A 333 52.25 -18.65 -6.94
N ALA A 334 53.02 -19.27 -7.83
CA ALA A 334 52.70 -19.30 -9.26
C ALA A 334 51.29 -19.86 -9.44
N LEU A 335 50.38 -19.07 -10.01
CA LEU A 335 48.97 -19.45 -10.16
C LEU A 335 48.85 -20.78 -10.92
N PRO A 336 48.13 -21.78 -10.38
CA PRO A 336 47.93 -23.06 -11.04
C PRO A 336 47.32 -22.90 -12.43
N ALA A 337 47.76 -23.72 -13.39
CA ALA A 337 47.18 -23.76 -14.73
C ALA A 337 45.68 -24.11 -14.64
N MET A 338 44.82 -23.21 -15.10
CA MET A 338 43.36 -23.41 -15.05
C MET A 338 42.90 -24.43 -16.08
N ALA A 339 42.15 -25.44 -15.63
CA ALA A 339 41.50 -26.39 -16.51
C ALA A 339 40.44 -25.69 -17.38
N THR A 340 40.16 -26.22 -18.57
CA THR A 340 39.06 -25.71 -19.40
C THR A 340 37.72 -26.19 -18.83
N ALA A 341 36.75 -25.29 -18.71
CA ALA A 341 35.38 -25.67 -18.37
C ALA A 341 34.74 -26.52 -19.48
N SER A 342 33.93 -27.50 -19.07
CA SER A 342 33.06 -28.25 -19.97
C SER A 342 31.66 -27.63 -19.95
N MET A 343 31.02 -27.51 -21.11
CA MET A 343 29.65 -26.99 -21.25
C MET A 343 28.84 -27.86 -22.21
N TRP A 344 27.56 -28.05 -21.91
CA TRP A 344 26.60 -28.79 -22.74
C TRP A 344 25.18 -28.25 -22.50
N THR A 345 24.22 -28.70 -23.31
CA THR A 345 22.80 -28.36 -23.16
C THR A 345 21.93 -29.61 -22.95
N ARG A 346 20.75 -29.41 -22.35
CA ARG A 346 19.73 -30.45 -22.17
C ARG A 346 18.36 -29.94 -22.60
N LYS A 347 17.51 -30.84 -23.10
CA LYS A 347 16.19 -30.50 -23.66
C LYS A 347 15.04 -30.52 -22.66
N ASP A 348 15.28 -31.00 -21.45
CA ASP A 348 14.28 -31.17 -20.39
C ASP A 348 14.11 -29.90 -19.54
N ILE A 349 13.95 -28.76 -20.22
CA ILE A 349 13.85 -27.44 -19.60
C ILE A 349 12.61 -27.28 -18.73
N LYS A 350 11.51 -27.96 -19.07
CA LYS A 350 10.26 -27.89 -18.29
C LYS A 350 10.44 -28.62 -16.96
N GLU A 351 10.96 -29.84 -17.01
CA GLU A 351 11.23 -30.68 -15.86
C GLU A 351 12.26 -30.01 -14.93
N PHE A 352 13.30 -29.41 -15.50
CA PHE A 352 14.28 -28.64 -14.74
C PHE A 352 13.64 -27.47 -13.97
N LYS A 353 12.90 -26.59 -14.66
CA LYS A 353 12.25 -25.43 -14.02
C LYS A 353 11.25 -25.86 -12.94
N GLU A 354 10.48 -26.92 -13.17
CA GLU A 354 9.57 -27.48 -12.17
C GLU A 354 10.31 -28.08 -10.97
N GLY A 355 11.45 -28.75 -11.18
CA GLY A 355 12.33 -29.25 -10.13
C GLY A 355 12.81 -28.13 -9.22
N ILE A 356 13.36 -27.06 -9.80
CA ILE A 356 13.83 -25.89 -9.04
C ILE A 356 12.69 -25.24 -8.25
N ARG A 357 11.49 -25.09 -8.83
CA ARG A 357 10.32 -24.54 -8.12
C ARG A 357 9.89 -25.39 -6.91
N LYS A 358 10.09 -26.71 -6.95
CA LYS A 358 9.78 -27.62 -5.84
C LYS A 358 10.85 -27.60 -4.74
N GLU A 359 12.12 -27.42 -5.12
CA GLU A 359 13.26 -27.35 -4.19
C GLU A 359 13.28 -26.05 -3.36
N GLY A 360 12.61 -24.99 -3.81
CA GLY A 360 12.41 -23.74 -3.08
C GLY A 360 12.86 -22.49 -3.86
N SER A 361 12.70 -21.30 -3.28
CA SER A 361 13.02 -20.02 -3.95
C SER A 361 14.52 -19.77 -4.17
N ASN A 362 15.40 -20.52 -3.50
CA ASN A 362 16.85 -20.26 -3.52
C ASN A 362 17.50 -20.44 -4.91
N GLY A 363 16.89 -21.25 -5.78
CA GLY A 363 17.32 -21.46 -7.17
C GLY A 363 16.62 -20.57 -8.19
N ILE A 364 15.80 -19.60 -7.76
CA ILE A 364 15.04 -18.70 -8.64
C ILE A 364 15.45 -17.26 -8.36
N LEU A 365 16.01 -16.59 -9.37
CA LEU A 365 16.43 -15.19 -9.30
C LEU A 365 15.75 -14.37 -10.38
N LYS A 366 15.43 -13.11 -10.08
CA LYS A 366 14.97 -12.15 -11.08
C LYS A 366 16.16 -11.25 -11.44
N VAL A 367 16.58 -11.30 -12.71
CA VAL A 367 17.62 -10.44 -13.26
C VAL A 367 16.92 -9.29 -13.99
N GLY A 368 16.93 -8.09 -13.43
CA GLY A 368 16.28 -6.91 -14.01
C GLY A 368 16.98 -6.41 -15.28
N HIS A 369 16.36 -5.44 -15.95
CA HIS A 369 16.88 -4.91 -17.21
C HIS A 369 18.12 -4.04 -16.94
N GLY A 370 19.19 -4.20 -17.70
CA GLY A 370 20.44 -3.47 -17.40
C GLY A 370 21.23 -4.04 -16.21
N GLU A 371 20.75 -5.10 -15.55
CA GLU A 371 21.40 -5.68 -14.38
C GLU A 371 22.34 -6.83 -14.74
N VAL A 372 23.36 -7.03 -13.91
CA VAL A 372 24.23 -8.20 -13.89
C VAL A 372 24.16 -8.81 -12.50
N VAL A 373 23.65 -10.03 -12.41
CA VAL A 373 23.60 -10.78 -11.15
C VAL A 373 24.82 -11.69 -11.08
N THR A 374 25.62 -11.56 -10.03
CA THR A 374 26.78 -12.40 -9.75
C THR A 374 26.49 -13.33 -8.58
N VAL A 375 26.50 -14.64 -8.86
CA VAL A 375 26.37 -15.67 -7.85
C VAL A 375 27.76 -16.13 -7.44
N ARG A 376 28.11 -15.93 -6.16
CA ARG A 376 29.39 -16.31 -5.55
C ARG A 376 29.29 -17.71 -4.96
N VAL A 377 30.11 -18.64 -5.45
CA VAL A 377 30.13 -20.05 -5.01
C VAL A 377 31.53 -20.41 -4.51
N PRO A 378 31.74 -20.43 -3.18
CA PRO A 378 33.00 -20.86 -2.58
C PRO A 378 33.37 -22.30 -2.94
N THR A 379 34.66 -22.58 -3.13
CA THR A 379 35.14 -23.95 -3.26
C THR A 379 34.98 -24.69 -1.93
N HIS A 380 34.39 -25.88 -1.97
CA HIS A 380 34.21 -26.69 -0.77
C HIS A 380 35.48 -27.49 -0.45
N PRO A 381 35.96 -27.59 0.81
CA PRO A 381 37.19 -28.30 1.17
C PRO A 381 37.23 -29.77 0.75
N ASN A 382 36.06 -30.42 0.73
CA ASN A 382 35.90 -31.83 0.31
C ASN A 382 35.43 -31.97 -1.15
N GLY A 383 35.41 -30.89 -1.93
CA GLY A 383 34.99 -30.89 -3.32
C GLY A 383 36.18 -30.81 -4.29
N ASN A 384 35.99 -31.29 -5.51
CA ASN A 384 37.01 -31.23 -6.57
C ASN A 384 36.53 -30.58 -7.88
N CYS A 385 35.22 -30.36 -8.02
CA CYS A 385 34.61 -29.89 -9.25
C CYS A 385 33.32 -29.15 -8.95
N LEU A 386 33.10 -28.01 -9.63
CA LEU A 386 31.83 -27.29 -9.64
C LEU A 386 30.98 -27.80 -10.81
N PHE A 387 29.69 -28.01 -10.57
CA PHE A 387 28.67 -28.18 -11.58
C PHE A 387 27.66 -27.06 -11.49
N TRP A 388 27.18 -26.59 -12.63
CA TRP A 388 26.13 -25.59 -12.73
C TRP A 388 25.13 -25.97 -13.80
N GLU A 389 23.87 -25.59 -13.58
CA GLU A 389 22.77 -25.72 -14.53
C GLU A 389 21.92 -24.45 -14.45
N PHE A 390 21.47 -23.92 -15.58
CA PHE A 390 20.58 -22.76 -15.61
C PHE A 390 19.66 -22.70 -16.83
N ALA A 391 18.53 -22.01 -16.65
CA ALA A 391 17.54 -21.73 -17.68
C ALA A 391 16.78 -20.44 -17.38
N THR A 392 16.13 -19.86 -18.37
CA THR A 392 15.26 -18.68 -18.24
C THR A 392 13.88 -18.91 -18.83
N ASP A 393 12.88 -18.08 -18.49
CA ASP A 393 11.51 -18.30 -18.96
C ASP A 393 11.30 -18.03 -20.46
N ASN A 394 11.65 -16.84 -20.96
CA ASN A 394 11.17 -16.37 -22.26
C ASN A 394 12.24 -15.84 -23.21
N TYR A 395 13.45 -15.58 -22.72
CA TYR A 395 14.46 -14.85 -23.48
C TYR A 395 15.85 -15.32 -23.09
N ASP A 396 16.81 -15.11 -23.97
CA ASP A 396 18.22 -15.37 -23.74
C ASP A 396 18.79 -14.53 -22.58
N LEU A 397 19.92 -14.98 -22.05
CA LEU A 397 20.65 -14.32 -20.97
C LEU A 397 22.16 -14.46 -21.20
N GLY A 398 22.93 -13.42 -20.89
CA GLY A 398 24.39 -13.49 -20.90
C GLY A 398 24.89 -14.36 -19.75
N PHE A 399 25.80 -15.29 -20.04
CA PHE A 399 26.43 -16.11 -19.01
C PHE A 399 27.94 -16.14 -19.20
N GLY A 400 28.67 -15.90 -18.11
CA GLY A 400 30.10 -16.13 -17.99
C GLY A 400 30.47 -16.55 -16.57
N MET A 401 31.72 -16.98 -16.40
CA MET A 401 32.22 -17.48 -15.13
C MET A 401 33.65 -17.05 -14.91
N TYR A 402 33.95 -16.61 -13.70
CA TYR A 402 35.29 -16.24 -13.26
C TYR A 402 35.63 -16.99 -11.97
N PHE A 403 36.91 -17.05 -11.64
CA PHE A 403 37.42 -17.62 -10.40
C PHE A 403 38.25 -16.56 -9.68
N GLU A 404 37.82 -16.23 -8.46
CA GLU A 404 38.52 -15.32 -7.56
C GLU A 404 39.39 -16.15 -6.62
N TRP A 405 40.71 -15.98 -6.69
CA TRP A 405 41.65 -16.67 -5.82
C TRP A 405 41.62 -16.03 -4.43
N THR A 406 41.29 -16.81 -3.40
CA THR A 406 41.26 -16.35 -2.01
C THR A 406 41.50 -17.52 -1.06
N THR A 407 42.23 -17.25 0.03
CA THR A 407 42.48 -18.20 1.13
C THR A 407 41.28 -18.32 2.07
N GLU A 408 40.35 -17.36 2.03
CA GLU A 408 39.14 -17.31 2.86
C GLU A 408 37.88 -17.22 1.99
N PRO A 409 37.50 -18.30 1.29
CA PRO A 409 36.38 -18.24 0.34
C PRO A 409 35.02 -18.16 1.03
N GLY A 410 34.96 -18.31 2.37
CA GLY A 410 33.72 -18.48 3.12
C GLY A 410 33.06 -19.85 2.89
N ASN A 411 32.01 -20.15 3.66
CA ASN A 411 31.29 -21.44 3.57
C ASN A 411 29.89 -21.31 2.96
N GLN A 412 29.42 -20.08 2.71
CA GLN A 412 28.06 -19.82 2.27
C GLN A 412 28.05 -19.17 0.89
N MET A 413 27.15 -19.65 0.05
CA MET A 413 26.84 -19.07 -1.25
C MET A 413 26.13 -17.72 -1.08
N SER A 414 26.55 -16.71 -1.83
CA SER A 414 25.94 -15.37 -1.79
C SER A 414 25.60 -14.86 -3.19
N VAL A 415 24.59 -14.00 -3.27
CA VAL A 415 24.12 -13.41 -4.53
C VAL A 415 24.33 -11.91 -4.45
N HIS A 416 25.05 -11.36 -5.41
CA HIS A 416 25.28 -9.93 -5.56
C HIS A 416 24.54 -9.47 -6.81
N VAL A 417 23.69 -8.46 -6.68
CA VAL A 417 23.00 -7.83 -7.80
C VAL A 417 23.74 -6.55 -8.08
N SER A 418 24.42 -6.48 -9.23
CA SER A 418 24.98 -5.22 -9.71
C SER A 418 24.06 -4.69 -10.79
N GLU A 419 23.30 -3.64 -10.50
CA GLU A 419 22.73 -2.84 -11.58
C GLU A 419 23.92 -2.24 -12.36
N SER A 420 23.94 -2.31 -13.71
CA SER A 420 25.08 -1.73 -14.47
C SER A 420 25.13 -0.19 -14.44
N GLU A 421 24.51 0.42 -13.45
CA GLU A 421 24.72 1.79 -12.96
C GLU A 421 24.68 1.66 -11.43
N GLU A 422 25.85 1.70 -10.79
CA GLU A 422 26.07 1.22 -9.41
C GLU A 422 25.76 2.32 -8.39
N ASP A 423 24.90 1.98 -7.42
CA ASP A 423 24.64 2.70 -6.17
C ASP A 423 25.48 2.01 -5.08
N ASP A 424 26.44 2.74 -4.49
CA ASP A 424 26.94 2.43 -3.15
C ASP A 424 26.04 3.23 -2.19
N ASP A 425 25.06 2.53 -1.61
CA ASP A 425 24.41 2.93 -0.36
C ASP A 425 25.40 2.70 0.78
N ASP A 426 26.13 3.74 1.18
CA ASP A 426 26.65 3.84 2.55
C ASP A 426 26.03 5.09 3.21
N GLU A 427 25.18 4.81 4.19
CA GLU A 427 24.79 5.77 5.23
C GLU A 427 26.06 6.20 5.98
N GLU A 428 26.54 7.43 5.78
CA GLU A 428 27.52 8.02 6.69
C GLU A 428 27.05 9.40 7.16
N GLU A 429 27.02 9.48 8.48
CA GLU A 429 26.60 10.59 9.31
C GLU A 429 27.46 11.84 9.08
N ASP A 430 26.84 12.97 9.39
CA ASP A 430 27.44 14.29 9.58
C ASP A 430 28.81 14.24 10.30
N ARG A 431 29.89 14.51 9.54
CA ARG A 431 31.12 15.08 10.10
C ARG A 431 31.66 16.20 9.22
N SER A 432 31.38 17.41 9.70
CA SER A 432 32.05 18.65 9.34
C SER A 432 33.59 18.56 9.49
N ALA A 433 34.35 18.87 8.43
CA ALA A 433 35.71 19.45 8.55
C ALA A 433 36.22 20.09 7.23
N GLU A 434 36.43 21.40 7.36
CA GLU A 434 37.19 22.40 6.61
C GLU A 434 38.17 22.02 5.46
N SER A 435 38.00 22.75 4.35
CA SER A 435 38.99 23.57 3.62
C SER A 435 40.46 23.10 3.56
N GLY A 436 40.97 22.87 2.33
CA GLY A 436 42.42 22.93 2.10
C GLY A 436 42.93 22.50 0.73
N ASP A 437 42.93 23.45 -0.20
CA ASP A 437 43.98 23.71 -1.21
C ASP A 437 44.13 22.84 -2.48
N VAL A 438 44.32 23.56 -3.58
CA VAL A 438 44.40 23.17 -4.99
C VAL A 438 45.86 23.26 -5.43
N GLU A 439 46.29 22.32 -6.30
CA GLU A 439 47.59 22.25 -7.03
C GLU A 439 48.64 21.26 -6.50
N LYS A 440 48.70 20.07 -7.11
CA LYS A 440 49.97 19.58 -7.68
C LYS A 440 49.76 18.48 -8.73
N GLY A 441 50.22 18.74 -9.95
CA GLY A 441 50.22 17.78 -11.04
C GLY A 441 51.50 16.93 -11.15
N SER A 442 51.32 15.80 -11.83
CA SER A 442 52.27 15.02 -12.64
C SER A 442 53.21 13.99 -11.98
N HIS A 443 53.01 12.75 -12.46
CA HIS A 443 53.89 11.57 -12.48
C HIS A 443 54.08 10.74 -11.20
N GLY A 444 53.33 9.63 -11.12
CA GLY A 444 53.62 8.51 -10.24
C GLY A 444 53.39 7.18 -10.97
N GLU A 445 54.45 6.38 -11.11
CA GLU A 445 54.37 4.95 -11.41
C GLU A 445 53.57 4.21 -10.31
N PRO A 446 52.88 3.10 -10.63
CA PRO A 446 51.97 2.47 -9.68
C PRO A 446 52.74 1.54 -8.74
N ARG A 447 52.81 1.87 -7.45
CA ARG A 447 53.15 0.93 -6.37
C ARG A 447 52.35 1.21 -5.10
N GLY A 448 51.65 0.19 -4.60
CA GLY A 448 51.05 0.13 -3.26
C GLY A 448 49.53 -0.04 -3.30
N SER A 449 49.03 -1.25 -3.56
CA SER A 449 48.53 -2.21 -2.54
C SER A 449 47.19 -1.80 -1.91
N GLY A 450 46.11 -2.15 -2.61
CA GLY A 450 44.79 -2.39 -2.08
C GLY A 450 44.28 -3.66 -2.75
N ASN A 451 44.10 -4.72 -1.96
CA ASN A 451 43.71 -6.09 -2.31
C ASN A 451 43.04 -6.26 -3.69
N GLN A 452 43.83 -6.42 -4.75
CA GLN A 452 43.30 -6.90 -6.02
C GLN A 452 43.24 -8.41 -5.94
N SER A 453 42.12 -8.96 -5.49
CA SER A 453 41.82 -10.38 -5.59
C SER A 453 42.13 -10.83 -7.00
N SER A 454 43.17 -11.65 -7.17
CA SER A 454 43.55 -12.12 -8.49
C SER A 454 42.36 -12.90 -9.07
N MET A 455 41.78 -12.39 -10.15
CA MET A 455 40.55 -12.92 -10.74
C MET A 455 40.91 -13.50 -12.10
N SER A 456 40.53 -14.75 -12.35
CA SER A 456 40.83 -15.45 -13.59
C SER A 456 39.54 -15.80 -14.35
N MET A 457 39.54 -15.60 -15.66
CA MET A 457 38.38 -15.89 -16.50
C MET A 457 38.30 -17.40 -16.78
N VAL A 458 37.17 -18.01 -16.44
CA VAL A 458 36.91 -19.44 -16.74
C VAL A 458 36.07 -19.57 -18.01
N ILE A 459 34.99 -18.79 -18.11
CA ILE A 459 34.08 -18.77 -19.25
C ILE A 459 33.81 -17.30 -19.60
N PRO A 460 34.12 -16.84 -20.82
CA PRO A 460 33.77 -15.49 -21.27
C PRO A 460 32.25 -15.31 -21.31
N VAL A 461 31.80 -14.08 -21.01
CA VAL A 461 30.37 -13.75 -21.02
C VAL A 461 29.86 -13.74 -22.46
N PHE A 462 28.93 -14.65 -22.76
CA PHE A 462 28.23 -14.70 -24.03
C PHE A 462 26.74 -14.95 -23.82
N ARG A 463 25.92 -14.45 -24.76
CA ARG A 463 24.47 -14.67 -24.78
C ARG A 463 24.16 -16.15 -25.03
N ARG A 464 23.28 -16.72 -24.22
CA ARG A 464 22.85 -18.12 -24.29
C ARG A 464 21.34 -18.19 -24.44
N ASP A 465 20.87 -19.00 -25.39
CA ASP A 465 19.44 -19.28 -25.60
C ASP A 465 18.88 -20.24 -24.53
N CYS A 466 19.16 -19.91 -23.26
CA CYS A 466 18.80 -20.70 -22.08
C CYS A 466 17.29 -20.67 -21.75
N HIS A 467 16.49 -20.03 -22.62
CA HIS A 467 15.03 -20.14 -22.63
C HIS A 467 14.52 -21.31 -23.48
N GLU A 468 15.37 -21.86 -24.35
CA GLU A 468 15.05 -23.01 -25.21
C GLU A 468 15.55 -24.33 -24.61
N GLU A 469 16.79 -24.35 -24.10
CA GLU A 469 17.43 -25.52 -23.50
C GLU A 469 18.06 -25.18 -22.15
N VAL A 470 18.23 -26.18 -21.26
CA VAL A 470 19.00 -26.02 -20.02
C VAL A 470 20.47 -25.98 -20.36
N TYR A 471 21.17 -24.91 -19.99
CA TYR A 471 22.62 -24.84 -20.11
C TYR A 471 23.26 -25.42 -18.86
N ALA A 472 24.24 -26.30 -19.04
CA ALA A 472 24.93 -26.97 -17.97
C ALA A 472 26.43 -26.99 -18.21
N GLY A 473 27.20 -27.18 -17.16
CA GLY A 473 28.64 -27.33 -17.28
C GLY A 473 29.32 -27.77 -16.00
N SER A 474 30.62 -28.02 -16.13
CA SER A 474 31.47 -28.38 -15.00
C SER A 474 32.88 -27.83 -15.14
N HIS A 475 33.52 -27.57 -14.00
CA HIS A 475 34.91 -27.11 -13.94
C HIS A 475 35.62 -27.68 -12.73
N LEU A 476 36.76 -28.35 -12.96
CA LEU A 476 37.62 -28.85 -11.89
C LEU A 476 38.19 -27.68 -11.09
N TYR A 477 38.23 -27.79 -9.77
CA TYR A 477 38.72 -26.72 -8.92
C TYR A 477 40.19 -26.42 -9.27
N PRO A 478 40.51 -25.18 -9.71
CA PRO A 478 41.89 -24.81 -10.01
C PRO A 478 42.71 -24.59 -8.72
N GLY A 479 42.01 -24.37 -7.60
CA GLY A 479 42.55 -24.25 -6.26
C GLY A 479 41.45 -23.79 -5.29
N GLN A 480 41.84 -23.22 -4.15
CA GLN A 480 40.91 -22.63 -3.20
C GLN A 480 40.52 -21.21 -3.64
N GLY A 481 39.22 -20.92 -3.60
CA GLY A 481 38.71 -19.61 -4.02
C GLY A 481 37.20 -19.58 -4.17
N VAL A 482 36.69 -18.61 -4.94
CA VAL A 482 35.26 -18.37 -5.15
C VAL A 482 34.95 -18.30 -6.63
N TYR A 483 34.00 -19.11 -7.10
CA TYR A 483 33.45 -18.97 -8.44
C TYR A 483 32.45 -17.83 -8.52
N LEU A 484 32.55 -17.02 -9.56
CA LEU A 484 31.69 -15.88 -9.83
C LEU A 484 30.89 -16.16 -11.10
N LEU A 485 29.69 -16.72 -10.94
CA LEU A 485 28.76 -16.98 -12.05
C LEU A 485 28.05 -15.66 -12.37
N LYS A 486 28.35 -15.08 -13.53
CA LYS A 486 27.79 -13.81 -13.98
C LYS A 486 26.63 -14.06 -14.94
N PHE A 487 25.45 -13.66 -14.50
CA PHE A 487 24.21 -13.63 -15.27
C PHE A 487 23.95 -12.20 -15.74
N ASP A 488 24.31 -11.93 -16.99
CA ASP A 488 24.39 -10.60 -17.56
C ASP A 488 23.13 -10.29 -18.39
N ASN A 489 22.36 -9.31 -17.95
CA ASN A 489 21.21 -8.75 -18.66
C ASN A 489 21.41 -7.25 -18.96
N SER A 490 22.65 -6.76 -18.95
CA SER A 490 23.04 -5.36 -19.22
C SER A 490 22.55 -4.87 -20.58
N TYR A 491 22.54 -5.76 -21.58
CA TYR A 491 22.08 -5.50 -22.94
C TYR A 491 20.56 -5.38 -23.06
N SER A 492 19.79 -5.84 -22.06
CA SER A 492 18.34 -5.78 -22.12
C SER A 492 17.84 -4.44 -21.61
N LEU A 493 17.16 -3.71 -22.49
CA LEU A 493 16.62 -2.39 -22.17
C LEU A 493 15.40 -2.44 -21.25
N TRP A 494 14.56 -3.48 -21.36
CA TRP A 494 13.22 -3.49 -20.72
C TRP A 494 12.76 -4.84 -20.21
N ARG A 495 13.48 -5.93 -20.51
CA ARG A 495 13.05 -7.29 -20.18
C ARG A 495 13.86 -7.80 -19.01
N SER A 496 13.24 -7.85 -17.83
CA SER A 496 13.74 -8.68 -16.75
C SER A 496 13.67 -10.16 -17.16
N LYS A 497 14.55 -10.99 -16.61
CA LYS A 497 14.58 -12.44 -16.81
C LYS A 497 14.35 -13.13 -15.48
N THR A 498 13.49 -14.15 -15.49
CA THR A 498 13.44 -15.13 -14.39
C THR A 498 14.46 -16.20 -14.69
N LEU A 499 15.51 -16.25 -13.87
CA LEU A 499 16.59 -17.23 -13.91
C LEU A 499 16.27 -18.38 -12.96
N TYR A 500 16.32 -19.61 -13.47
CA TYR A 500 16.30 -20.85 -12.71
C TYR A 500 17.71 -21.41 -12.76
N TYR A 501 18.33 -21.65 -11.62
CA TYR A 501 19.70 -22.12 -11.59
C TYR A 501 19.94 -23.09 -10.44
N ARG A 502 20.95 -23.94 -10.59
CA ARG A 502 21.40 -24.89 -9.60
C ARG A 502 22.90 -25.03 -9.67
N VAL A 503 23.54 -25.07 -8.52
CA VAL A 503 24.98 -25.33 -8.39
C VAL A 503 25.21 -26.42 -7.35
N TYR A 504 26.20 -27.27 -7.59
CA TYR A 504 26.60 -28.32 -6.66
C TYR A 504 28.05 -28.70 -6.93
N TYR A 505 28.68 -29.37 -5.98
CA TYR A 505 30.05 -29.85 -6.12
C TYR A 505 30.10 -31.37 -6.01
N THR A 506 31.13 -31.98 -6.59
CA THR A 506 31.43 -33.41 -6.45
C THR A 506 32.71 -33.63 -5.66
N ARG A 507 32.91 -34.85 -5.17
CA ARG A 507 34.13 -35.29 -4.47
C ARG A 507 35.08 -36.02 -5.39
#